data_AF-A0A077XPV1-F1
#
_entry.id   AF-A0A077XPV1-F1
#
_cell.length_a   1.000
_cell.length_b   1.000
_cell.length_c   1.000
_cell.angle_alpha   90.00
_cell.angle_beta   90.00
_cell.angle_gamma   90.00
#
_symmetry.space_group_name_H-M   'P 1'
#
loop_
_entity.id
_entity.type
_entity.pdbx_description
1 polymer ?
#
loop_
_entity_poly.entity_id
_entity_poly.type
_entity_poly.pdbx_seq_one_letter_code
_entity_poly.pdbx_strand_id
1 'polypeptide(L)'
;MNTGRLFFLLSICLLLSVSGALPSSACFVFSFQDTSVRSTKIIKQDTTILDTAQIVGEKSSAEEKMAEKLVTYRSIYFWGDTKNMVTLPHQGGLAVNLNKFYNLLSRQGRASRRLQKQFEREFEQDKVLAKWAALTQAYTALTGDSMVKFRAYYEPSSRWLRKADHYDQIAYVQHSLKNYLDSVEIIHQRLSLPKLEILNP
;
A
#
# COMPACT_ATOMS: atom_id res chain seq x y z
N MET A 1 19.07 -51.36 24.11
CA MET A 1 18.59 -50.22 23.29
C MET A 1 17.75 -49.31 24.19
N ASN A 2 18.28 -48.16 24.60
CA ASN A 2 17.61 -47.27 25.55
C ASN A 2 16.59 -46.38 24.84
N THR A 3 15.32 -46.76 24.96
CA THR A 3 14.14 -46.06 24.42
C THR A 3 14.08 -44.60 24.84
N GLY A 4 14.57 -44.25 26.05
CA GLY A 4 14.60 -42.88 26.56
C GLY A 4 15.47 -41.89 25.77
N ARG A 5 16.58 -42.34 25.16
CA ARG A 5 17.44 -41.46 24.34
C ARG A 5 16.81 -41.11 22.98
N LEU A 6 16.00 -42.01 22.45
CA LEU A 6 15.29 -41.83 21.18
C LEU A 6 14.15 -40.81 21.31
N PHE A 7 13.42 -40.82 22.43
CA PHE A 7 12.40 -39.82 22.73
C PHE A 7 12.99 -38.43 23.01
N PHE A 8 14.16 -38.35 23.65
CA PHE A 8 14.84 -37.07 23.90
C PHE A 8 15.33 -36.41 22.61
N LEU A 9 15.86 -37.20 21.67
CA LEU A 9 16.28 -36.71 20.35
C LEU A 9 15.08 -36.33 19.46
N LEU A 10 13.98 -37.09 19.50
CA LEU A 10 12.73 -36.72 18.81
C LEU A 10 12.11 -35.42 19.34
N SER A 11 12.18 -35.19 20.65
CA SER A 11 11.70 -33.94 21.27
C SER A 11 12.53 -32.72 20.85
N ILE A 12 13.85 -32.86 20.78
CA ILE A 12 14.76 -31.81 20.27
C ILE A 12 14.52 -31.54 18.77
N CYS A 13 14.28 -32.57 17.97
CA CYS A 13 13.94 -32.40 16.55
C CYS A 13 12.59 -31.70 16.34
N LEU A 14 11.59 -31.94 17.20
CA LEU A 14 10.31 -31.25 17.11
C LEU A 14 10.43 -29.76 17.48
N LEU A 15 11.24 -29.43 18.50
CA LEU A 15 11.50 -28.06 18.92
C LEU A 15 12.31 -27.24 17.88
N LEU A 16 13.18 -27.88 17.11
CA LEU A 16 13.93 -27.21 16.02
C LEU A 16 13.09 -26.98 14.76
N SER A 17 11.97 -27.69 14.58
CA SER A 17 11.09 -27.54 13.41
C SER A 17 10.07 -26.39 13.52
N VAL A 18 9.89 -25.81 14.71
CA VAL A 18 8.91 -24.73 14.98
C VAL A 18 9.50 -23.32 14.81
N SER A 19 10.82 -23.21 14.61
CA SER A 19 11.52 -21.92 14.43
C SER A 19 11.87 -21.63 12.97
N GLY A 20 11.04 -22.07 12.03
CA GLY A 20 11.17 -21.83 10.60
C GLY A 20 10.28 -20.68 10.10
N ALA A 21 10.34 -19.52 10.75
CA ALA A 21 9.85 -18.28 10.16
C ALA A 21 11.05 -17.34 10.03
N LEU A 22 11.78 -17.48 8.92
CA LEU A 22 12.62 -16.38 8.46
C LEU A 22 11.66 -15.20 8.21
N PRO A 23 11.85 -14.02 8.85
CA PRO A 23 11.28 -12.82 8.27
C PRO A 23 11.88 -12.71 6.88
N SER A 24 11.03 -12.56 5.86
CA SER A 24 11.43 -12.13 4.53
C SER A 24 12.37 -10.95 4.71
N SER A 25 13.65 -11.20 4.56
CA SER A 25 14.68 -10.18 4.57
C SER A 25 14.34 -9.28 3.42
N ALA A 26 13.76 -8.12 3.73
CA ALA A 26 13.86 -6.97 2.85
C ALA A 26 15.35 -6.82 2.55
N CYS A 27 15.75 -7.22 1.34
CA CYS A 27 17.08 -6.99 0.83
C CYS A 27 17.16 -5.48 0.58
N PHE A 28 17.46 -4.73 1.63
CA PHE A 28 17.84 -3.34 1.50
C PHE A 28 19.23 -3.34 0.85
N VAL A 29 19.24 -3.27 -0.47
CA VAL A 29 20.46 -2.98 -1.21
C VAL A 29 20.79 -1.52 -0.93
N PHE A 30 21.59 -1.28 0.09
CA PHE A 30 22.30 -0.01 0.24
C PHE A 30 23.35 0.05 -0.87
N SER A 31 22.98 0.61 -2.02
CA SER A 31 23.96 1.01 -3.02
C SER A 31 24.62 2.29 -2.52
N PHE A 32 25.76 2.18 -1.84
CA PHE A 32 26.68 3.30 -1.70
C PHE A 32 27.23 3.59 -3.09
N GLN A 33 26.82 4.69 -3.71
CA GLN A 33 27.55 5.23 -4.84
C GLN A 33 28.81 5.89 -4.30
N ASP A 34 29.87 5.09 -4.11
CA ASP A 34 31.21 5.61 -3.89
C ASP A 34 31.75 6.20 -5.21
N THR A 35 31.23 7.36 -5.61
CA THR A 35 31.93 8.23 -6.56
C THR A 35 32.84 9.16 -5.77
N SER A 36 33.93 8.63 -5.24
CA SER A 36 35.11 9.44 -5.01
C SER A 36 36.32 8.72 -5.59
N VAL A 37 36.79 9.26 -6.71
CA VAL A 37 38.18 9.08 -7.12
C VAL A 37 39.02 9.46 -5.92
N ARG A 38 39.79 8.50 -5.41
CA ARG A 38 40.73 8.63 -4.30
C ARG A 38 41.77 9.71 -4.62
N SER A 39 41.42 10.97 -4.34
CA SER A 39 42.36 12.08 -4.27
C SER A 39 42.67 12.29 -2.79
N THR A 40 43.89 11.90 -2.41
CA THR A 40 44.44 12.11 -1.07
C THR A 40 44.58 13.62 -0.83
N LYS A 41 43.50 14.26 -0.39
CA LYS A 41 43.52 15.64 0.12
C LYS A 41 42.53 15.73 1.27
N ILE A 42 43.07 16.12 2.43
CA ILE A 42 42.42 16.23 3.74
C ILE A 42 40.99 16.74 3.61
N ILE A 43 40.02 15.84 3.79
CA ILE A 43 38.59 16.17 3.81
C ILE A 43 38.31 16.71 5.20
N LYS A 44 38.09 18.02 5.31
CA LYS A 44 37.33 18.59 6.42
C LYS A 44 35.92 18.04 6.28
N GLN A 45 35.55 17.06 7.11
CA GLN A 45 34.18 16.56 7.15
C GLN A 45 33.31 17.67 7.74
N ASP A 46 32.49 18.31 6.90
CA ASP A 46 31.35 19.10 7.40
C ASP A 46 30.35 18.11 8.00
N THR A 47 30.32 18.00 9.32
CA THR A 47 29.47 17.06 10.09
C THR A 47 27.97 17.38 10.00
N THR A 48 27.56 18.37 9.20
CA THR A 48 26.20 18.92 9.14
C THR A 48 25.44 18.60 7.85
N ILE A 49 26.07 17.98 6.86
CA ILE A 49 25.41 17.66 5.57
C ILE A 49 25.02 16.18 5.59
N LEU A 50 23.72 15.92 5.69
CA LEU A 50 23.16 14.57 5.59
C LEU A 50 22.97 14.20 4.11
N ASP A 51 23.51 13.05 3.70
CA ASP A 51 23.21 12.49 2.38
C ASP A 51 21.72 12.16 2.28
N THR A 52 21.09 12.68 1.22
CA THR A 52 19.67 12.40 0.97
C THR A 52 19.53 11.01 0.38
N ALA A 53 19.06 10.06 1.17
CA ALA A 53 18.69 8.74 0.67
C ALA A 53 17.36 8.82 -0.10
N GLN A 54 17.37 8.54 -1.40
CA GLN A 54 16.15 8.36 -2.17
C GLN A 54 15.56 6.99 -1.86
N ILE A 55 14.49 6.95 -1.07
CA ILE A 55 13.75 5.71 -0.83
C ILE A 55 12.91 5.43 -2.08
N VAL A 56 13.41 4.55 -2.95
CA VAL A 56 12.63 4.02 -4.06
C VAL A 56 11.79 2.87 -3.50
N GLY A 57 10.55 3.17 -3.14
CA GLY A 57 9.59 2.15 -2.73
C GLY A 57 9.27 1.20 -3.88
N GLU A 58 9.20 -0.10 -3.59
CA GLU A 58 8.75 -1.11 -4.55
C GLU A 58 7.29 -0.87 -4.95
N LYS A 59 6.98 -0.99 -6.24
CA LYS A 59 5.61 -0.83 -6.75
C LYS A 59 4.81 -2.10 -6.50
N SER A 60 4.29 -2.27 -5.29
CA SER A 60 3.37 -3.37 -4.97
C SER A 60 2.01 -3.20 -5.65
N SER A 61 1.44 -4.31 -6.11
CA SER A 61 0.11 -4.33 -6.72
C SER A 61 -0.98 -3.99 -5.67
N ALA A 62 -2.12 -3.45 -6.11
CA ALA A 62 -3.25 -3.18 -5.21
C ALA A 62 -3.68 -4.44 -4.44
N GLU A 63 -3.64 -5.60 -5.08
CA GLU A 63 -4.00 -6.89 -4.48
C GLU A 63 -2.98 -7.33 -3.43
N GLU A 64 -1.70 -7.12 -3.71
CA GLU A 64 -0.60 -7.43 -2.80
C GLU A 64 -0.66 -6.56 -1.56
N LYS A 65 -0.87 -5.24 -1.72
CA LYS A 65 -1.09 -4.32 -0.60
C LYS A 65 -2.28 -4.73 0.26
N MET A 66 -3.37 -5.18 -0.35
CA MET A 66 -4.53 -5.67 0.39
C MET A 66 -4.22 -6.99 1.12
N ALA A 67 -3.51 -7.92 0.48
CA ALA A 67 -3.07 -9.16 1.10
C ALA A 67 -2.15 -8.91 2.30
N GLU A 68 -1.21 -7.97 2.19
CA GLU A 68 -0.37 -7.53 3.28
C GLU A 68 -1.20 -6.95 4.43
N LYS A 69 -2.16 -6.07 4.13
CA LYS A 69 -3.08 -5.52 5.14
C LYS A 69 -3.90 -6.60 5.84
N LEU A 70 -4.34 -7.65 5.12
CA LEU A 70 -5.08 -8.77 5.70
C LEU A 70 -4.23 -9.55 6.71
N VAL A 71 -2.95 -9.76 6.42
CA VAL A 71 -2.00 -10.45 7.31
C VAL A 71 -1.64 -9.56 8.50
N THR A 72 -1.19 -8.34 8.24
CA THR A 72 -0.72 -7.38 9.26
C THR A 72 -1.83 -7.00 10.24
N TYR A 73 -3.06 -6.82 9.75
CA TYR A 73 -4.20 -6.40 10.56
C TYR A 73 -5.21 -7.52 10.81
N ARG A 74 -4.76 -8.78 10.90
CA ARG A 74 -5.63 -9.96 11.14
C ARG A 74 -6.58 -9.79 12.33
N SER A 75 -6.13 -9.17 13.42
CA SER A 75 -6.95 -8.90 14.60
C SER A 75 -8.12 -7.95 14.27
N ILE A 76 -7.88 -6.90 13.48
CA ILE A 76 -8.91 -5.96 13.03
C ILE A 76 -9.92 -6.69 12.13
N TYR A 77 -9.46 -7.59 11.28
CA TYR A 77 -10.34 -8.43 10.46
C TYR A 77 -11.21 -9.35 11.31
N PHE A 78 -10.64 -9.98 12.33
CA PHE A 78 -11.36 -10.79 13.31
C PHE A 78 -12.44 -9.98 14.06
N TRP A 79 -12.09 -8.84 14.64
CA TRP A 79 -13.01 -7.99 15.42
C TRP A 79 -14.09 -7.33 14.57
N GLY A 80 -13.85 -7.11 13.28
CA GLY A 80 -14.86 -6.55 12.37
C GLY A 80 -15.77 -7.60 11.72
N ASP A 81 -15.46 -8.89 11.82
CA ASP A 81 -16.32 -9.95 11.28
C ASP A 81 -17.63 -10.04 12.07
N THR A 82 -18.72 -9.80 11.34
CA THR A 82 -20.11 -9.80 11.83
C THR A 82 -21.02 -10.60 10.90
N LYS A 83 -20.46 -11.33 9.93
CA LYS A 83 -21.24 -12.16 8.98
C LYS A 83 -21.56 -13.52 9.60
N ASN A 84 -22.68 -14.13 9.23
CA ASN A 84 -23.08 -15.47 9.69
C ASN A 84 -23.14 -15.57 11.23
N MET A 85 -23.73 -14.57 11.89
CA MET A 85 -23.93 -14.61 13.35
C MET A 85 -24.94 -15.67 13.77
N VAL A 86 -25.88 -15.98 12.88
CA VAL A 86 -26.93 -16.97 13.09
C VAL A 86 -26.83 -17.96 11.94
N THR A 87 -26.67 -19.24 12.25
CA THR A 87 -26.66 -20.32 11.28
C THR A 87 -27.82 -21.26 11.55
N LEU A 88 -28.49 -21.67 10.46
CA LEU A 88 -29.60 -22.61 10.49
C LEU A 88 -29.09 -23.96 9.96
N PRO A 89 -28.77 -24.94 10.83
CA PRO A 89 -28.40 -26.27 10.38
C PRO A 89 -29.59 -26.98 9.70
N HIS A 90 -29.31 -27.77 8.66
CA HIS A 90 -30.32 -28.52 7.88
C HIS A 90 -31.12 -29.53 8.71
N GLN A 91 -30.58 -29.97 9.87
CA GLN A 91 -31.23 -30.93 10.78
C GLN A 91 -32.08 -30.26 11.87
N GLY A 92 -32.39 -28.97 11.72
CA GLY A 92 -33.17 -28.18 12.68
C GLY A 92 -32.31 -27.58 13.81
N GLY A 93 -32.66 -26.37 14.24
CA GLY A 93 -31.98 -25.63 15.32
C GLY A 93 -31.56 -24.21 14.92
N LEU A 94 -31.21 -23.40 15.93
CA LEU A 94 -30.67 -22.05 15.78
C LEU A 94 -29.29 -22.00 16.45
N ALA A 95 -28.22 -21.89 15.66
CA ALA A 95 -26.88 -21.71 16.20
C ALA A 95 -26.47 -20.24 16.14
N VAL A 96 -26.20 -19.65 17.30
CA VAL A 96 -25.77 -18.25 17.44
C VAL A 96 -24.29 -18.17 17.76
N ASN A 97 -23.54 -17.39 16.99
CA ASN A 97 -22.13 -17.11 17.23
C ASN A 97 -22.00 -15.89 18.14
N LEU A 98 -21.86 -16.14 19.45
CA LEU A 98 -21.75 -15.09 20.47
C LEU A 98 -20.58 -14.14 20.24
N ASN A 99 -19.44 -14.63 19.73
CA ASN A 99 -18.28 -13.79 19.45
C ASN A 99 -18.60 -12.76 18.37
N LYS A 100 -19.26 -13.17 17.28
CA LYS A 100 -19.66 -12.25 16.21
C LYS A 100 -20.76 -11.28 16.65
N PHE A 101 -21.67 -11.75 17.49
CA PHE A 101 -22.69 -10.90 18.11
C PHE A 101 -22.05 -9.84 19.03
N TYR A 102 -21.08 -10.23 19.84
CA TYR A 102 -20.28 -9.30 20.65
C TYR A 102 -19.49 -8.32 19.77
N ASN A 103 -18.86 -8.79 18.69
CA ASN A 103 -18.16 -7.94 17.73
C ASN A 103 -19.08 -6.89 17.09
N LEU A 104 -20.33 -7.26 16.80
CA LEU A 104 -21.31 -6.33 16.26
C LEU A 104 -21.59 -5.18 17.24
N LEU A 105 -21.83 -5.50 18.51
CA LEU A 105 -22.22 -4.54 19.54
C LEU A 105 -21.05 -3.76 20.15
N SER A 106 -19.87 -4.36 20.22
CA SER A 106 -18.71 -3.79 20.91
C SER A 106 -18.16 -2.54 20.21
N ARG A 107 -17.61 -1.63 21.03
CA ARG A 107 -16.94 -0.42 20.53
C ARG A 107 -15.73 -0.77 19.66
N GLN A 108 -14.99 -1.81 20.04
CA GLN A 108 -13.85 -2.32 19.31
C GLN A 108 -14.25 -2.83 17.93
N GLY A 109 -15.27 -3.70 17.83
CA GLY A 109 -15.73 -4.18 16.54
C GLY A 109 -16.26 -3.06 15.64
N ARG A 110 -16.93 -2.05 16.20
CA ARG A 110 -17.35 -0.85 15.46
C ARG A 110 -16.15 -0.07 14.88
N ALA A 111 -15.09 0.12 15.66
CA ALA A 111 -13.86 0.76 15.19
C ALA A 111 -13.16 -0.08 14.12
N SER A 112 -13.07 -1.39 14.32
CA SER A 112 -12.49 -2.32 13.34
C SER A 112 -13.22 -2.29 12.00
N ARG A 113 -14.56 -2.27 11.99
CA ARG A 113 -15.33 -2.13 10.75
C ARG A 113 -15.12 -0.80 10.04
N ARG A 114 -14.93 0.31 10.79
CA ARG A 114 -14.60 1.62 10.18
C ARG A 114 -13.25 1.57 9.48
N LEU A 115 -12.28 0.91 10.10
CA LEU A 115 -10.94 0.73 9.56
C LEU A 115 -10.95 -0.20 8.34
N GLN A 116 -11.66 -1.33 8.38
CA GLN A 116 -11.87 -2.19 7.21
C GLN A 116 -12.47 -1.43 6.02
N LYS A 117 -13.48 -0.58 6.27
CA LYS A 117 -14.05 0.29 5.21
C LYS A 117 -13.02 1.26 4.64
N GLN A 118 -12.08 1.73 5.44
CA GLN A 118 -10.99 2.57 4.95
C GLN A 118 -10.04 1.78 4.05
N PHE A 119 -9.63 0.57 4.47
CA PHE A 119 -8.81 -0.31 3.64
C PHE A 119 -9.47 -0.69 2.32
N GLU A 120 -10.78 -0.97 2.33
CA GLU A 120 -11.54 -1.23 1.11
C GLU A 120 -11.55 -0.02 0.18
N ARG A 121 -11.74 1.19 0.72
CA ARG A 121 -11.67 2.43 -0.07
C ARG A 121 -10.30 2.63 -0.69
N GLU A 122 -9.24 2.41 0.08
CA GLU A 122 -7.86 2.52 -0.41
C GLU A 122 -7.56 1.49 -1.50
N PHE A 123 -8.06 0.26 -1.36
CA PHE A 123 -7.89 -0.76 -2.40
C PHE A 123 -8.64 -0.43 -3.69
N GLU A 124 -9.89 0.05 -3.58
CA GLU A 124 -10.63 0.54 -4.74
C GLU A 124 -9.92 1.73 -5.41
N GLN A 125 -9.35 2.62 -4.61
CA GLN A 125 -8.57 3.76 -5.08
C GLN A 125 -7.30 3.32 -5.81
N ASP A 126 -6.54 2.38 -5.24
CA ASP A 126 -5.32 1.85 -5.85
C ASP A 126 -5.60 1.20 -7.22
N LYS A 127 -6.73 0.48 -7.35
CA LYS A 127 -7.17 -0.08 -8.64
C LYS A 127 -7.49 1.00 -9.67
N VAL A 128 -8.14 2.09 -9.24
CA VAL A 128 -8.42 3.26 -10.08
C VAL A 128 -7.12 3.89 -10.55
N LEU A 129 -6.19 4.15 -9.63
CA LEU A 129 -4.89 4.74 -9.92
C LEU A 129 -4.08 3.88 -10.90
N ALA A 130 -4.07 2.56 -10.72
CA ALA A 130 -3.39 1.64 -11.63
C ALA A 130 -3.96 1.71 -13.05
N LYS A 131 -5.30 1.65 -13.19
CA LYS A 131 -5.97 1.75 -14.49
C LYS A 131 -5.78 3.13 -15.12
N TRP A 132 -5.88 4.19 -14.32
CA TRP A 132 -5.68 5.58 -14.77
C TRP A 132 -4.24 5.84 -15.23
N ALA A 133 -3.25 5.31 -14.51
CA ALA A 133 -1.85 5.39 -14.90
C ALA A 133 -1.61 4.70 -16.26
N ALA A 134 -2.20 3.52 -16.48
CA ALA A 134 -2.11 2.81 -17.75
C ALA A 134 -2.74 3.60 -18.91
N LEU A 135 -3.95 4.14 -18.72
CA LEU A 135 -4.65 4.95 -19.74
C LEU A 135 -3.86 6.19 -20.11
N THR A 136 -3.42 6.97 -19.12
CA THR A 136 -2.69 8.21 -19.37
C THR A 136 -1.33 7.96 -20.02
N GLN A 137 -0.64 6.88 -19.66
CA GLN A 137 0.62 6.50 -20.30
C GLN A 137 0.44 6.10 -21.77
N ALA A 138 -0.70 5.48 -22.12
CA ALA A 138 -0.98 5.05 -23.48
C ALA A 138 -1.43 6.20 -24.40
N TYR A 139 -2.23 7.14 -23.87
CA TYR A 139 -2.95 8.13 -24.70
C TYR A 139 -2.47 9.57 -24.55
N THR A 140 -1.45 9.84 -23.72
CA THR A 140 -0.91 11.18 -23.54
C THR A 140 0.60 11.21 -23.75
N ALA A 141 1.11 12.32 -24.28
CA ALA A 141 2.55 12.54 -24.48
C ALA A 141 3.23 13.24 -23.28
N LEU A 142 2.51 13.45 -22.17
CA LEU A 142 3.05 14.13 -21.00
C LEU A 142 4.10 13.25 -20.32
N THR A 143 5.17 13.87 -19.80
CA THR A 143 6.23 13.17 -19.07
C THR A 143 6.61 13.93 -17.81
N GLY A 144 7.30 13.23 -16.90
CA GLY A 144 7.82 13.81 -15.67
C GLY A 144 6.73 14.40 -14.75
N ASP A 145 7.01 15.59 -14.22
CA ASP A 145 6.18 16.27 -13.23
C ASP A 145 4.80 16.68 -13.78
N SER A 146 4.73 17.09 -15.05
CA SER A 146 3.45 17.42 -15.70
C SER A 146 2.51 16.23 -15.74
N MET A 147 3.01 15.02 -16.01
CA MET A 147 2.20 13.80 -15.99
C MET A 147 1.68 13.48 -14.59
N VAL A 148 2.51 13.64 -13.55
CA VAL A 148 2.10 13.38 -12.16
C VAL A 148 0.99 14.35 -11.75
N LYS A 149 1.17 15.64 -12.03
CA LYS A 149 0.18 16.69 -11.73
C LYS A 149 -1.11 16.51 -12.52
N PHE A 150 -1.01 16.17 -13.81
CA PHE A 150 -2.17 15.86 -14.64
C PHE A 150 -2.99 14.70 -14.06
N ARG A 151 -2.33 13.60 -13.71
CA ARG A 151 -2.98 12.42 -13.13
C ARG A 151 -3.68 12.74 -11.81
N ALA A 152 -3.02 13.50 -10.93
CA ALA A 152 -3.56 13.88 -9.64
C ALA A 152 -4.75 14.84 -9.76
N TYR A 153 -4.72 15.77 -10.72
CA TYR A 153 -5.77 16.78 -10.87
C TYR A 153 -7.05 16.23 -11.53
N TYR A 154 -6.89 15.43 -12.60
CA TYR A 154 -8.01 14.92 -13.40
C TYR A 154 -8.42 13.48 -13.06
N GLU A 155 -8.07 13.02 -11.86
CA GLU A 155 -8.33 11.64 -11.45
C GLU A 155 -9.84 11.30 -11.51
N PRO A 156 -10.24 10.28 -12.27
CA PRO A 156 -11.65 9.90 -12.36
C PRO A 156 -12.13 9.17 -11.11
N SER A 157 -13.39 9.37 -10.74
CA SER A 157 -13.98 8.61 -9.63
C SER A 157 -14.08 7.10 -9.94
N SER A 158 -13.85 6.25 -8.93
CA SER A 158 -14.01 4.78 -9.04
C SER A 158 -15.35 4.36 -9.63
N ARG A 159 -16.44 5.03 -9.22
CA ARG A 159 -17.79 4.73 -9.73
C ARG A 159 -17.92 5.00 -11.22
N TRP A 160 -17.33 6.10 -11.71
CA TRP A 160 -17.38 6.44 -13.13
C TRP A 160 -16.53 5.44 -13.93
N LEU A 161 -15.31 5.14 -13.47
CA LEU A 161 -14.39 4.26 -14.19
C LEU A 161 -14.89 2.81 -14.34
N ARG A 162 -15.74 2.35 -13.41
CA ARG A 162 -16.42 1.04 -13.50
C ARG A 162 -17.60 1.01 -14.49
N LYS A 163 -18.22 2.16 -14.75
CA LYS A 163 -19.41 2.27 -15.62
C LYS A 163 -19.05 2.66 -17.05
N ALA A 164 -18.01 3.48 -17.20
CA ALA A 164 -17.58 4.01 -18.49
C ALA A 164 -16.99 2.90 -19.36
N ASP A 165 -17.36 2.89 -20.64
CA ASP A 165 -16.74 2.01 -21.61
C ASP A 165 -15.29 2.43 -21.91
N HIS A 166 -14.52 1.58 -22.59
CA HIS A 166 -13.14 1.88 -22.96
C HIS A 166 -13.04 3.16 -23.81
N TYR A 167 -13.95 3.35 -24.76
CA TYR A 167 -13.96 4.56 -25.58
C TYR A 167 -14.28 5.83 -24.79
N ASP A 168 -15.22 5.74 -23.85
CA ASP A 168 -15.55 6.87 -22.96
C ASP A 168 -14.34 7.26 -22.09
N GLN A 169 -13.55 6.27 -21.66
CA GLN A 169 -12.33 6.50 -20.91
C GLN A 169 -11.28 7.23 -21.75
N ILE A 170 -11.10 6.85 -23.02
CA ILE A 170 -10.18 7.54 -23.93
C ILE A 170 -10.65 8.97 -24.19
N ALA A 171 -11.94 9.15 -24.49
CA ALA A 171 -12.52 10.47 -24.73
C ALA A 171 -12.34 11.40 -23.52
N TYR A 172 -12.53 10.87 -22.31
CA TYR A 172 -12.27 11.59 -21.07
C TYR A 172 -10.80 11.99 -20.92
N VAL A 173 -9.84 11.11 -21.25
CA VAL A 173 -8.40 11.43 -21.23
C VAL A 173 -8.10 12.58 -22.18
N GLN A 174 -8.58 12.51 -23.43
CA GLN A 174 -8.31 13.53 -24.45
C GLN A 174 -8.91 14.88 -24.07
N HIS A 175 -10.16 14.88 -23.59
CA HIS A 175 -10.82 16.10 -23.11
C HIS A 175 -10.08 16.72 -21.92
N SER A 176 -9.69 15.89 -20.94
CA SER A 176 -8.93 16.33 -19.76
C SER A 176 -7.55 16.84 -20.15
N LEU A 177 -6.89 16.21 -21.11
CA LEU A 177 -5.59 16.63 -21.62
C LEU A 177 -5.66 18.01 -22.27
N LYS A 178 -6.67 18.27 -23.10
CA LYS A 178 -6.91 19.59 -23.69
C LYS A 178 -7.05 20.65 -22.60
N ASN A 179 -7.94 20.42 -21.62
CA ASN A 179 -8.17 21.36 -20.53
C ASN A 179 -6.92 21.54 -19.64
N TYR A 180 -6.12 20.50 -19.47
CA TYR A 180 -4.86 20.57 -18.76
C TYR A 180 -3.87 21.49 -19.48
N LEU A 181 -3.69 21.31 -20.80
CA LEU A 181 -2.77 22.12 -21.60
C LEU A 181 -3.14 23.60 -21.61
N ASP A 182 -4.43 23.92 -21.57
CA ASP A 182 -4.91 25.30 -21.48
C ASP A 182 -4.63 25.94 -20.10
N SER A 183 -4.45 25.13 -19.04
CA SER A 183 -4.38 25.58 -17.64
C SER A 183 -3.13 25.09 -16.88
N VAL A 184 -2.06 24.73 -17.60
CA VAL A 184 -0.87 24.07 -17.02
C VAL A 184 -0.27 24.88 -15.87
N GLU A 185 -0.02 26.17 -16.10
CA GLU A 185 0.65 27.05 -15.13
C GLU A 185 -0.13 27.14 -13.81
N ILE A 186 -1.45 27.33 -13.89
CA ILE A 186 -2.34 27.42 -12.73
C ILE A 186 -2.35 26.09 -11.96
N ILE A 187 -2.43 24.97 -12.66
CA ILE A 187 -2.44 23.64 -12.03
C ILE A 187 -1.10 23.36 -11.35
N HIS A 188 0.01 23.72 -12.00
CA HIS A 188 1.36 23.57 -11.43
C HIS A 188 1.54 24.39 -10.17
N GLN A 189 1.08 25.65 -10.17
CA GLN A 189 1.14 26.52 -9.00
C GLN A 189 0.27 26.01 -7.85
N ARG A 190 -0.92 25.47 -8.14
CA ARG A 190 -1.82 24.93 -7.10
C ARG A 190 -1.30 23.64 -6.48
N LEU A 191 -0.62 22.81 -7.27
CA LEU A 191 -0.08 21.53 -6.81
C LEU A 191 1.36 21.63 -6.30
N SER A 192 2.07 22.73 -6.56
CA SER A 192 3.38 22.95 -5.99
C SER A 192 3.28 23.15 -4.49
N LEU A 193 4.10 22.41 -3.74
CA LEU A 193 4.26 22.64 -2.31
C LEU A 193 4.89 24.02 -2.09
N PRO A 194 4.55 24.72 -1.00
CA PRO A 194 5.20 25.98 -0.66
C PRO A 194 6.71 25.75 -0.54
N LYS A 195 7.49 26.55 -1.26
CA LYS A 195 8.95 26.49 -1.18
C LYS A 195 9.35 27.07 0.17
N LEU A 196 9.93 26.24 1.04
CA LEU A 196 10.55 26.73 2.26
C LEU A 196 11.86 27.41 1.86
N GLU A 197 11.90 28.73 1.96
CA GLU A 197 13.17 29.46 1.94
C GLU A 197 13.87 29.16 3.26
N ILE A 198 14.85 28.25 3.21
CA ILE A 198 15.75 28.03 4.34
C ILE A 198 16.62 29.29 4.40
N LEU A 199 16.26 30.22 5.29
CA LEU A 199 17.12 31.34 5.65
C LEU A 199 18.40 30.75 6.23
N ASN A 200 19.47 30.77 5.43
CA ASN A 200 20.80 30.47 5.94
C ASN A 200 21.15 31.55 6.99
N PRO A 201 21.48 31.17 8.23
CA PRO A 201 21.96 32.12 9.25
C PRO A 201 23.33 32.70 8.91
#